data_AF-A0A2V7J826-F1
#
_entry.id   AF-A0A2V7J826-F1
#
_cell.length_a   1.000
_cell.length_b   1.000
_cell.length_c   1.000
_cell.angle_alpha   90.00
_cell.angle_beta   90.00
_cell.angle_gamma   90.00
#
_symmetry.space_group_name_H-M   'P 1'
#
loop_
_entity.id
_entity.type
_entity.pdbx_description
1 polymer ?
#
loop_
_entity_poly.entity_id
_entity_poly.type
_entity_poly.pdbx_seq_one_letter_code
_entity_poly.pdbx_strand_id
1 'polypeptide(L)'
;MAHQQLAAILNIRGAPLWSRAFYWTRGLPRYRAHHREHLEEVRRRLRRLPLIAIAGAGYDGAGVSACVRSGRAAGLLIAQLTAR
;
A
#
# COMPACT_ATOMS: atom_id res chain seq x y z
N MET A 1 21.02 13.19 -13.10
CA MET A 1 20.88 11.79 -13.57
C MET A 1 19.58 11.55 -14.35
N ALA A 2 18.37 11.69 -13.78
CA ALA A 2 17.13 11.34 -14.49
C ALA A 2 16.98 11.98 -15.89
N HIS A 3 17.16 13.29 -16.00
CA HIS A 3 17.08 14.00 -17.29
C HIS A 3 18.16 13.53 -18.29
N GLN A 4 19.42 13.38 -17.85
CA GLN A 4 20.51 12.90 -18.71
C GLN A 4 20.22 11.50 -19.30
N GLN A 5 19.66 10.60 -18.48
CA GLN A 5 19.30 9.25 -18.92
C GLN A 5 18.13 9.27 -19.92
N LEU A 6 17.05 10.01 -19.63
CA LEU A 6 15.92 10.12 -20.57
C LEU A 6 16.30 10.84 -21.86
N ALA A 7 17.11 11.89 -21.80
CA ALA A 7 17.47 12.68 -22.97
C ALA A 7 18.23 11.87 -24.02
N ALA A 8 19.11 10.96 -23.57
CA ALA A 8 19.82 10.04 -24.45
C ALA A 8 18.88 9.03 -25.16
N ILE A 9 17.84 8.55 -24.47
CA ILE A 9 16.89 7.56 -25.02
C ILE A 9 15.86 8.21 -25.93
N LEU A 10 15.34 9.37 -25.55
CA LEU A 10 14.20 10.02 -26.18
C LEU A 10 14.59 11.22 -27.07
N ASN A 11 15.89 11.47 -27.25
CA ASN A 11 16.43 12.60 -28.02
C ASN A 11 15.87 13.97 -27.56
N ILE A 12 15.74 14.15 -26.24
CA ILE A 12 15.28 15.41 -25.65
C ILE A 12 16.42 16.42 -25.71
N ARG A 13 16.14 17.62 -26.21
CA ARG A 13 17.10 18.73 -26.28
C ARG A 13 16.72 19.82 -25.28
N GLY A 14 17.73 20.49 -24.72
CA GLY A 14 17.56 21.57 -23.74
C GLY A 14 17.33 21.07 -22.31
N ALA A 15 17.40 22.00 -21.36
CA ALA A 15 17.24 21.73 -19.94
C ALA A 15 15.76 21.71 -19.51
N PRO A 16 15.37 20.98 -18.45
CA PRO A 16 14.01 21.01 -17.92
C PRO A 16 13.69 22.43 -17.39
N LEU A 17 12.53 22.97 -17.78
CA LEU A 17 12.04 24.26 -17.28
C LEU A 17 11.63 24.21 -15.80
N TRP A 18 11.25 23.03 -15.33
CA TRP A 18 10.85 22.79 -13.94
C TRP A 18 11.21 21.38 -13.53
N SER A 19 11.48 21.18 -12.24
CA SER A 19 11.80 19.88 -11.67
C SER A 19 11.34 19.80 -10.23
N ARG A 20 10.74 18.66 -9.87
CA ARG A 20 10.38 18.34 -8.49
C ARG A 20 10.64 16.87 -8.23
N ALA A 21 11.30 16.60 -7.12
CA ALA A 21 11.59 15.25 -6.67
C ALA A 21 10.90 15.00 -5.33
N PHE A 22 10.42 13.78 -5.16
CA PHE A 22 9.90 13.28 -3.90
C PHE A 22 10.67 12.02 -3.53
N TYR A 23 11.01 11.89 -2.26
CA TYR A 23 11.71 10.73 -1.74
C TYR A 23 10.84 10.04 -0.69
N TRP A 24 10.69 8.72 -0.83
CA TRP A 24 9.87 7.91 0.04
C TRP A 24 10.70 6.77 0.63
N THR A 25 11.35 7.02 1.77
CA THR A 25 12.28 6.06 2.42
C THR A 25 11.64 4.69 2.70
N ARG A 26 10.31 4.63 2.83
CA ARG A 26 9.52 3.39 2.98
C ARG A 26 8.25 3.43 2.12
N GLY A 27 8.39 3.90 0.87
CA GLY A 27 7.26 4.17 -0.01
C GLY A 27 6.50 2.94 -0.50
N LEU A 28 7.15 1.78 -0.56
CA LEU A 28 6.54 0.55 -1.03
C LEU A 28 6.64 -0.57 0.02
N PRO A 29 5.52 -1.25 0.33
CA PRO A 29 5.54 -2.43 1.16
C PRO A 29 6.26 -3.56 0.43
N ARG A 30 7.05 -4.34 1.17
CA ARG A 30 7.72 -5.54 0.65
C ARG A 30 7.04 -6.76 1.24
N TYR A 31 6.26 -7.45 0.42
CA TYR A 31 5.65 -8.71 0.81
C TYR A 31 6.70 -9.82 0.73
N ARG A 32 6.93 -10.49 1.86
CA ARG A 32 7.81 -11.64 1.91
C ARG A 32 7.08 -12.87 1.37
N ALA A 33 7.83 -13.94 1.13
CA ALA A 33 7.22 -15.25 0.96
C ALA A 33 6.26 -15.53 2.12
N HIS A 34 5.14 -16.20 1.82
CA HIS A 34 4.08 -16.53 2.78
C HIS A 34 3.40 -15.33 3.46
N HIS A 35 3.44 -14.15 2.84
CA HIS A 35 2.79 -12.94 3.37
C HIS A 35 1.30 -13.15 3.63
N ARG A 36 0.60 -13.86 2.74
CA ARG A 36 -0.84 -14.11 2.89
C ARG A 36 -1.13 -14.98 4.11
N GLU A 37 -0.38 -16.05 4.29
CA GLU A 37 -0.49 -16.98 5.42
C GLU A 37 -0.18 -16.24 6.74
N HIS A 38 0.84 -15.38 6.74
CA HIS A 38 1.15 -14.53 7.89
C HIS A 38 0.00 -13.59 8.24
N LEU A 39 -0.63 -12.97 7.24
CA LEU A 39 -1.79 -12.10 7.46
C LEU A 39 -3.01 -12.85 8.00
N GLU A 40 -3.30 -14.04 7.49
CA GLU A 40 -4.38 -14.86 8.01
C GLU A 40 -4.15 -15.21 9.49
N GLU A 41 -2.92 -15.55 9.86
CA GLU A 41 -2.55 -15.80 11.26
C GLU A 41 -2.71 -14.55 12.14
N VAL A 42 -2.30 -13.38 11.65
CA VAL A 42 -2.51 -12.10 12.35
C VAL A 42 -4.01 -11.82 12.53
N ARG A 43 -4.81 -11.93 11.46
CA ARG A 43 -6.26 -11.72 11.52
C ARG A 43 -6.94 -12.72 12.47
N ARG A 44 -6.49 -13.97 12.51
CA ARG A 44 -6.98 -15.00 13.45
C ARG A 44 -6.71 -14.58 14.90
N ARG A 45 -5.52 -14.05 15.21
CA ARG A 45 -5.18 -13.54 16.54
C ARG A 45 -6.01 -12.32 16.91
N LEU A 46 -6.21 -11.40 15.97
CA LEU A 46 -7.00 -10.18 16.17
C LEU A 46 -8.48 -10.46 16.50
N ARG A 47 -9.05 -11.60 16.09
CA ARG A 47 -10.42 -11.98 16.49
C ARG A 47 -10.63 -12.06 18.01
N ARG A 48 -9.55 -12.22 18.79
CA ARG A 48 -9.60 -12.21 20.27
C ARG A 48 -9.70 -10.80 20.86
N LEU A 49 -9.47 -9.77 20.04
CA LEU A 49 -9.54 -8.36 20.40
C LEU A 49 -10.65 -7.71 19.56
N PRO A 50 -11.91 -7.77 20.02
CA PRO A 50 -13.02 -7.22 19.26
C PRO A 50 -12.79 -5.72 18.99
N LEU A 51 -13.32 -5.24 17.86
CA LEU A 51 -13.20 -3.86 17.37
C LEU A 51 -11.82 -3.45 16.83
N ILE A 52 -10.93 -4.40 16.56
CA ILE A 52 -9.67 -4.13 15.85
C ILE A 52 -9.67 -4.86 14.49
N ALA A 53 -9.44 -4.10 13.41
CA ALA A 53 -9.27 -4.62 12.06
C ALA A 53 -8.06 -3.96 11.36
N ILE A 54 -7.40 -4.72 10.48
CA ILE A 54 -6.26 -4.26 9.67
C ILE A 54 -6.63 -4.24 8.18
N ALA A 55 -6.11 -3.24 7.46
CA ALA A 55 -6.33 -3.02 6.04
C ALA A 55 -5.25 -2.09 5.45
N GLY A 56 -5.14 -2.05 4.12
CA GLY A 56 -4.28 -1.12 3.40
C GLY A 56 -3.03 -1.75 2.78
N ALA A 57 -2.13 -0.90 2.26
CA ALA A 57 -1.00 -1.31 1.42
C ALA A 57 -0.04 -2.27 2.12
N GLY A 58 0.12 -2.18 3.45
CA GLY A 58 0.95 -3.13 4.20
C GLY A 58 0.39 -4.54 4.26
N TYR A 59 -0.90 -4.73 3.93
CA TYR A 59 -1.64 -5.95 4.16
C TYR A 59 -2.16 -6.54 2.84
N ASP A 60 -3.24 -5.99 2.28
CA ASP A 60 -4.05 -6.68 1.26
C ASP A 60 -3.74 -6.24 -0.19
N GLY A 61 -2.61 -5.58 -0.41
CA GLY A 61 -2.14 -5.15 -1.74
C GLY A 61 -1.77 -3.67 -1.81
N ALA A 62 -0.66 -3.37 -2.49
CA ALA A 62 -0.06 -2.03 -2.51
C ALA A 62 -0.83 -1.02 -3.38
N GLY A 63 -1.63 -1.51 -4.33
CA GLY A 63 -2.41 -0.65 -5.21
C GLY A 63 -3.54 0.07 -4.49
N VAL A 64 -3.86 1.29 -4.95
CA VAL A 64 -4.95 2.11 -4.39
C VAL A 64 -6.27 1.33 -4.33
N SER A 65 -6.64 0.65 -5.41
CA SER A 65 -7.88 -0.15 -5.45
C SER A 65 -7.89 -1.29 -4.41
N ALA A 66 -6.74 -1.90 -4.14
CA ALA A 66 -6.62 -2.94 -3.10
C ALA A 66 -6.77 -2.35 -1.69
N CYS A 67 -6.19 -1.18 -1.46
CA CYS A 67 -6.36 -0.43 -0.20
C CYS A 67 -7.82 -0.04 0.03
N VAL A 68 -8.52 0.44 -1.00
CA VAL A 68 -9.94 0.81 -0.90
C VAL A 68 -10.80 -0.42 -0.58
N ARG A 69 -10.59 -1.54 -1.29
CA ARG A 69 -11.34 -2.78 -1.03
C ARG A 69 -11.12 -3.28 0.39
N SER A 70 -9.87 -3.36 0.85
CA SER A 70 -9.56 -3.83 2.21
C SER A 70 -10.08 -2.89 3.29
N GLY A 71 -9.97 -1.58 3.09
CA GLY A 71 -10.52 -0.58 4.02
C GLY A 71 -12.04 -0.71 4.18
N ARG A 72 -12.77 -0.90 3.06
CA ARG A 72 -14.22 -1.15 3.10
C ARG A 72 -14.56 -2.44 3.85
N ALA A 73 -13.84 -3.53 3.59
CA ALA A 73 -14.05 -4.79 4.29
C ALA A 73 -13.81 -4.67 5.81
N ALA A 74 -12.75 -3.97 6.21
CA ALA A 74 -12.46 -3.69 7.61
C ALA A 74 -13.56 -2.82 8.27
N GLY A 75 -14.01 -1.77 7.59
CA GLY A 75 -15.11 -0.92 8.08
C GLY A 75 -16.42 -1.70 8.28
N LEU A 76 -16.79 -2.55 7.32
CA LEU A 76 -17.97 -3.42 7.43
C LEU A 76 -17.86 -4.41 8.60
N LEU A 77 -16.67 -5.02 8.78
CA LEU A 77 -16.42 -5.91 9.91
C LEU A 77 -16.63 -5.20 11.25
N ILE A 78 -16.08 -3.99 11.41
CA ILE A 78 -16.23 -3.21 12.64
C ILE A 78 -17.70 -2.85 12.87
N ALA A 79 -18.40 -2.35 11.86
CA ALA A 79 -19.81 -2.00 11.97
C ALA A 79 -20.69 -3.19 12.42
N GLN A 80 -20.41 -4.39 11.92
CA GLN A 80 -21.10 -5.62 12.32
C GLN A 80 -20.83 -6.01 13.78
N LEU A 81 -19.60 -5.80 14.26
CA LEU A 81 -19.22 -6.12 15.63
C LEU A 81 -19.78 -5.13 16.65
N THR A 82 -19.94 -3.86 16.28
CA THR A 82 -20.53 -2.82 17.15
C THR A 82 -22.05 -2.85 17.19
N ALA A 83 -22.70 -3.48 16.21
CA ALA A 83 -24.15 -3.61 16.15
C ALA A 83 -24.70 -4.81 16.96
N ARG A 84 -23.82 -5.56 17.64
CA ARG A 84 -24.15 -6.67 18.55
C ARG A 84 -24.01 -6.21 19.98
#